data_AF-C7M817-F1
#
_entry.id   AF-C7M817-F1
#
_cell.length_a   1.000
_cell.length_b   1.000
_cell.length_c   1.000
_cell.angle_alpha   90.00
_cell.angle_beta   90.00
_cell.angle_gamma   90.00
#
_symmetry.space_group_name_H-M   'P 1'
#
loop_
_entity.id
_entity.type
_entity.pdbx_description
1 polymer ?
#
loop_
_entity_poly.entity_id
_entity_poly.type
_entity_poly.pdbx_seq_one_letter_code
_entity_poly.pdbx_strand_id
1 'polypeptide(L)'
;MKNKNKNVAWATFRTATQLVAIMAVILVTLIACSKSDSGGSTDNKNLIGTWKLESMTIDGKNACEVYPEYLFCGKCKKLPYFVFSDKEYVSYSYDGSCELKKTIGKYTVSKNTIVLIDNQEGGSSNFTISGNKLTFTSPVEDDKGNKHTSTMTFVKQ
;
A
#
# COMPACT_ATOMS: atom_id res chain seq x y z
N MET A 1 9.20 -21.08 29.73
CA MET A 1 8.55 -21.10 28.40
C MET A 1 7.85 -19.77 28.21
N LYS A 2 8.35 -18.89 27.34
CA LYS A 2 7.73 -17.57 27.05
C LYS A 2 6.86 -17.71 25.80
N ASN A 3 5.55 -17.83 26.02
CA ASN A 3 4.54 -17.75 24.96
C ASN A 3 4.47 -16.31 24.44
N LYS A 4 5.07 -16.05 23.28
CA LYS A 4 4.84 -14.80 22.54
C LYS A 4 3.68 -15.03 21.59
N ASN A 5 2.49 -14.62 22.03
CA ASN A 5 1.32 -14.49 21.17
C ASN A 5 1.64 -13.40 20.12
N LYS A 6 2.10 -13.82 18.93
CA LYS A 6 2.38 -12.91 17.82
C LYS A 6 1.04 -12.57 17.16
N ASN A 7 0.43 -11.48 17.62
CA ASN A 7 -0.58 -10.79 16.84
C ASN A 7 0.12 -10.31 15.56
N VAL A 8 -0.09 -11.02 14.44
CA VAL A 8 0.40 -10.61 13.13
C VAL A 8 -0.40 -9.37 12.74
N ALA A 9 0.12 -8.23 13.16
CA ALA A 9 -0.36 -6.94 12.74
C ALA A 9 -0.24 -6.92 11.21
N TRP A 10 -1.37 -6.67 10.55
CA TRP A 10 -1.46 -6.05 9.24
C TRP A 10 -0.22 -5.21 8.94
N ALA A 11 0.24 -5.22 7.68
CA ALA A 11 1.21 -4.26 7.18
C ALA A 11 0.63 -2.84 7.32
N THR A 12 0.68 -2.33 8.55
CA THR A 12 0.73 -0.91 8.81
C THR A 12 1.94 -0.46 8.02
N PHE A 13 1.79 0.56 7.18
CA PHE A 13 2.93 1.20 6.52
C PHE A 13 3.80 1.93 7.56
N ARG A 14 4.27 1.20 8.57
CA ARG A 14 5.19 1.66 9.59
C ARG A 14 6.57 1.43 9.02
N THR A 15 6.98 2.35 8.15
CA THR A 15 8.41 2.57 7.95
C THR A 15 9.01 2.87 9.31
N ALA A 16 10.04 2.12 9.69
CA ALA A 16 10.86 2.38 10.87
C ALA A 16 11.12 3.88 10.97
N THR A 17 11.01 4.44 12.17
CA THR A 17 11.26 5.85 12.48
C THR A 17 12.67 6.25 12.02
N GLN A 18 12.83 6.59 10.75
CA GLN A 18 14.02 7.21 10.23
C GLN A 18 13.81 8.70 10.33
N LEU A 19 14.55 9.31 11.26
CA LEU A 19 14.80 10.74 11.29
C LEU A 19 15.09 11.20 9.87
N VAL A 20 14.22 12.07 9.36
CA VAL A 20 14.34 12.65 8.02
C VAL A 20 15.61 13.50 8.00
N ALA A 21 16.69 12.94 7.46
CA ALA A 21 17.83 13.70 6.98
C ALA A 21 17.72 13.75 5.46
N ILE A 22 17.20 14.86 4.93
CA ILE A 22 17.15 15.14 3.49
C ILE A 22 18.61 15.35 3.05
N MET A 23 19.22 14.33 2.48
CA MET A 23 20.43 14.46 1.68
C MET A 23 20.05 14.20 0.23
N ALA A 24 19.91 15.29 -0.51
CA ALA A 24 19.76 15.27 -1.96
C ALA A 24 21.04 14.74 -2.60
N VAL A 25 20.95 13.58 -3.25
CA VAL A 25 21.91 13.17 -4.28
C VAL A 25 21.10 12.76 -5.50
N ILE A 26 21.00 13.69 -6.44
CA ILE A 26 20.51 13.49 -7.79
C ILE A 26 21.63 12.81 -8.57
N LEU A 27 21.31 11.68 -9.23
CA LEU A 27 21.72 11.28 -10.59
C LEU A 27 21.59 9.75 -10.72
N VAL A 28 20.62 9.27 -11.51
CA VAL A 28 20.88 8.46 -12.72
C VAL A 28 19.67 8.62 -13.65
N THR A 29 19.98 9.04 -14.87
CA THR A 29 19.10 9.17 -16.02
C THR A 29 18.70 7.80 -16.56
N LEU A 30 17.40 7.50 -16.60
CA LEU A 30 16.85 6.55 -17.56
C LEU A 30 15.81 7.26 -18.41
N ILE A 31 16.22 7.47 -19.67
CA ILE A 31 15.43 8.02 -20.75
C ILE A 31 14.33 7.00 -21.07
N ALA A 32 13.13 7.24 -20.58
CA ALA A 32 11.92 6.72 -21.20
C ALA A 32 11.22 7.92 -21.84
N CYS A 33 11.26 7.94 -23.17
CA CYS A 33 10.59 8.94 -23.98
C CYS A 33 9.08 8.72 -23.87
N SER A 34 8.41 9.46 -22.99
CA SER A 34 6.96 9.69 -23.06
C SER A 34 6.75 11.18 -23.27
N LYS A 35 6.50 11.53 -24.52
CA LYS A 35 6.22 12.87 -24.99
C LYS A 35 4.74 13.17 -24.73
N SER A 36 4.46 14.03 -23.77
CA SER A 36 3.30 14.94 -23.81
C SER A 36 3.42 15.99 -22.70
N ASP A 37 3.42 17.23 -23.16
CA ASP A 37 3.50 18.49 -22.43
C ASP A 37 2.36 18.72 -21.44
N SER A 38 2.59 19.78 -20.64
CA SER A 38 1.66 20.64 -19.93
C SER A 38 1.21 20.20 -18.53
N GLY A 39 1.52 21.08 -17.57
CA GLY A 39 1.26 20.90 -16.15
C GLY A 39 -0.19 20.55 -15.87
N GLY A 40 -0.36 19.55 -15.01
CA GLY A 40 -1.62 19.20 -14.42
C GLY A 40 -1.33 18.60 -13.06
N SER A 41 -1.88 19.22 -12.02
CA SER A 41 -2.20 18.53 -10.78
C SER A 41 -2.74 17.14 -11.16
N THR A 42 -2.04 16.06 -10.79
CA THR A 42 -2.53 14.69 -11.00
C THR A 42 -3.94 14.62 -10.43
N ASP A 43 -4.93 14.52 -11.31
CA ASP A 43 -6.35 14.49 -10.93
C ASP A 43 -6.59 13.26 -10.03
N ASN A 44 -6.59 13.51 -8.73
CA ASN A 44 -7.05 12.62 -7.67
C ASN A 44 -8.44 12.02 -7.95
N LYS A 45 -9.22 12.61 -8.87
CA LYS A 45 -10.53 12.12 -9.32
C LYS A 45 -10.51 10.65 -9.78
N ASN A 46 -9.43 10.18 -10.41
CA ASN A 46 -9.36 8.79 -10.88
C ASN A 46 -9.25 7.78 -9.72
N LEU A 47 -8.71 8.22 -8.57
CA LEU A 47 -8.57 7.42 -7.35
C LEU A 47 -9.91 7.28 -6.62
N ILE A 48 -10.81 8.25 -6.75
CA ILE A 48 -12.13 8.24 -6.09
C ILE A 48 -12.93 6.99 -6.49
N GLY A 49 -13.48 6.31 -5.49
CA GLY A 49 -14.27 5.09 -5.65
C GLY A 49 -13.87 3.99 -4.68
N THR A 50 -14.47 2.81 -4.89
CA THR A 50 -14.22 1.61 -4.10
C THR A 50 -13.25 0.69 -4.83
N TRP A 51 -12.22 0.24 -4.13
CA TRP A 51 -11.14 -0.59 -4.66
C TRP A 51 -10.98 -1.83 -3.79
N LYS A 52 -11.30 -3.01 -4.32
CA LYS A 52 -11.14 -4.28 -3.61
C LYS A 52 -9.82 -4.95 -4.01
N LEU A 53 -9.10 -5.51 -3.04
CA LEU A 53 -7.87 -6.24 -3.32
C LEU A 53 -8.19 -7.41 -4.27
N GLU A 54 -7.42 -7.52 -5.34
CA GLU A 54 -7.46 -8.64 -6.29
C GLU A 54 -6.28 -9.57 -6.03
N SER A 55 -5.08 -9.02 -5.86
CA SER A 55 -3.86 -9.80 -5.67
C SER A 55 -2.80 -9.05 -4.89
N MET A 56 -1.89 -9.80 -4.28
CA MET A 56 -0.66 -9.29 -3.69
C MET A 56 0.51 -10.19 -4.10
N THR A 57 1.64 -9.59 -4.46
CA THR A 57 2.88 -10.30 -4.77
C THR A 57 4.06 -9.77 -3.95
N ILE A 58 4.99 -10.65 -3.63
CA ILE A 58 6.29 -10.33 -3.04
C ILE A 58 7.37 -10.73 -4.05
N ASP A 59 8.15 -9.77 -4.54
CA ASP A 59 9.13 -9.96 -5.61
C ASP A 59 8.55 -10.69 -6.83
N GLY A 60 7.30 -10.33 -7.20
CA GLY A 60 6.58 -10.92 -8.32
C GLY A 60 5.98 -12.32 -8.07
N LYS A 61 6.21 -12.94 -6.91
CA LYS A 61 5.60 -14.21 -6.52
C LYS A 61 4.33 -14.00 -5.73
N ASN A 62 3.37 -14.92 -5.80
CA ASN A 62 2.12 -14.82 -5.05
C ASN A 62 2.40 -14.69 -3.53
N ALA A 63 1.84 -13.68 -2.89
CA ALA A 63 2.09 -13.42 -1.48
C ALA A 63 1.65 -14.56 -0.55
N CYS A 64 0.62 -15.33 -0.93
CA CYS A 64 0.15 -16.49 -0.15
C CYS A 64 1.08 -17.70 -0.24
N GLU A 65 1.94 -17.77 -1.26
CA GLU A 65 3.00 -18.79 -1.34
C GLU A 65 4.21 -18.40 -0.49
N VAL A 66 4.52 -17.10 -0.42
CA VAL A 66 5.65 -16.57 0.34
C VAL A 66 5.33 -16.44 1.83
N TYR A 67 4.14 -15.93 2.16
CA TYR A 67 3.64 -15.66 3.50
C TYR A 67 2.22 -16.22 3.68
N PRO A 68 2.07 -17.55 3.83
CA PRO A 68 0.76 -18.20 3.98
C PRO A 68 0.00 -17.74 5.24
N GLU A 69 0.69 -17.18 6.22
CA GLU A 69 0.13 -16.64 7.46
C GLU A 69 -0.67 -15.35 7.28
N TYR A 70 -0.56 -14.66 6.14
CA TYR A 70 -1.39 -13.50 5.85
C TYR A 70 -2.88 -13.85 5.95
N LEU A 71 -3.64 -12.98 6.61
CA LEU A 71 -5.05 -13.25 6.95
C LEU A 71 -5.93 -13.52 5.71
N PHE A 72 -5.60 -12.89 4.58
CA PHE A 72 -6.30 -13.08 3.31
C PHE A 72 -5.91 -14.37 2.58
N CYS A 73 -4.79 -14.98 2.92
CA CYS A 73 -4.33 -16.27 2.40
C CYS A 73 -4.90 -17.45 3.20
N GLY A 74 -5.03 -17.26 4.51
CA GLY A 74 -5.43 -18.29 5.46
C GLY A 74 -6.84 -18.13 6.00
N LYS A 75 -6.92 -17.90 7.32
CA LYS A 75 -8.13 -18.09 8.15
C LYS A 75 -9.35 -17.30 7.72
N CYS A 76 -9.17 -16.05 7.27
CA CYS A 76 -10.29 -15.17 7.01
C CYS A 76 -10.77 -15.27 5.56
N LYS A 77 -9.86 -15.50 4.59
CA LYS A 77 -10.14 -15.48 3.14
C LYS A 77 -10.97 -14.27 2.68
N LYS A 78 -10.96 -13.19 3.47
CA LYS A 78 -11.64 -11.94 3.16
C LYS A 78 -10.61 -10.92 2.74
N LEU A 79 -10.89 -10.25 1.63
CA LEU A 79 -9.97 -9.33 0.99
C LEU A 79 -10.21 -7.91 1.52
N PRO A 80 -9.15 -7.19 1.92
CA PRO A 80 -9.28 -5.78 2.31
C PRO A 80 -9.68 -4.92 1.11
N TYR A 81 -10.24 -3.75 1.40
CA TYR A 81 -10.62 -2.79 0.38
C TYR A 81 -10.52 -1.36 0.87
N PHE A 82 -10.39 -0.44 -0.08
CA PHE A 82 -10.35 0.99 0.16
C PHE A 82 -11.57 1.67 -0.45
N VAL A 83 -12.02 2.74 0.18
CA VAL A 83 -12.95 3.71 -0.39
C VAL A 83 -12.29 5.08 -0.35
N PHE A 84 -11.97 5.66 -1.50
CA PHE A 84 -11.41 7.01 -1.59
C PHE A 84 -12.52 8.00 -1.95
N SER A 85 -12.56 9.11 -1.23
CA SER A 85 -13.36 10.30 -1.53
C SER A 85 -12.44 11.48 -1.86
N ASP A 86 -12.99 12.68 -2.10
CA ASP A 86 -12.19 13.86 -2.43
C ASP A 86 -11.13 14.23 -1.37
N LYS A 87 -11.36 13.90 -0.09
CA LYS A 87 -10.56 14.40 1.04
C LYS A 87 -10.05 13.32 1.99
N GLU A 88 -10.65 12.13 1.94
CA GLU A 88 -10.36 11.06 2.89
C GLU A 88 -10.41 9.69 2.21
N TYR A 89 -9.79 8.72 2.87
CA TYR A 89 -9.96 7.31 2.55
C TYR A 89 -10.52 6.57 3.74
N VAL A 90 -11.23 5.50 3.44
CA VAL A 90 -11.62 4.48 4.41
C VAL A 90 -10.95 3.18 4.01
N SER A 91 -10.14 2.63 4.90
CA SER A 91 -9.57 1.29 4.79
C SER A 91 -10.42 0.32 5.57
N TYR A 92 -10.77 -0.78 4.92
CA TYR A 92 -11.48 -1.91 5.50
C TYR A 92 -10.55 -3.12 5.52
N SER A 93 -10.17 -3.54 6.71
CA SER A 93 -9.26 -4.66 6.95
C SER A 93 -9.88 -5.68 7.91
N TYR A 94 -9.22 -6.83 8.07
CA TYR A 94 -9.68 -7.88 8.97
C TYR A 94 -8.61 -8.17 10.00
N ASP A 95 -9.03 -8.40 11.24
CA ASP A 95 -8.13 -8.83 12.33
C ASP A 95 -7.99 -10.36 12.41
N GLY A 96 -7.25 -10.85 13.41
CA GLY A 96 -7.05 -12.30 13.62
C GLY A 96 -8.32 -13.09 14.00
N SER A 97 -9.38 -12.40 14.43
CA SER A 97 -10.73 -12.94 14.63
C SER A 97 -11.60 -12.87 13.36
N CYS A 98 -11.07 -12.35 12.25
CA CYS A 98 -11.79 -12.12 11.00
C CYS A 98 -12.94 -11.12 11.11
N GLU A 99 -12.85 -10.23 12.11
CA GLU A 99 -13.75 -9.10 12.26
C GLU A 99 -13.29 -7.95 11.37
N LEU A 100 -14.25 -7.26 10.78
CA LEU A 100 -14.01 -6.09 9.95
C LEU A 100 -13.57 -4.91 10.83
N LYS A 101 -12.40 -4.36 10.56
CA LYS A 101 -11.92 -3.11 11.14
C LYS A 101 -11.96 -2.00 10.09
N LYS A 102 -12.26 -0.79 10.56
CA LYS A 102 -12.38 0.42 9.75
C LYS A 102 -11.35 1.43 10.23
N THR A 103 -10.53 1.91 9.30
CA THR A 103 -9.61 3.03 9.52
C THR A 103 -9.99 4.16 8.59
N ILE A 104 -10.18 5.36 9.14
CA ILE A 104 -10.45 6.57 8.36
C ILE A 104 -9.20 7.43 8.41
N GLY A 105 -8.73 7.89 7.26
CA GLY A 105 -7.55 8.73 7.16
C GLY A 105 -7.67 9.74 6.03
N LYS A 106 -6.69 10.64 5.97
CA LYS A 106 -6.51 11.58 4.87
C LYS A 106 -5.45 11.04 3.92
N TYR A 107 -5.45 11.53 2.69
CA TYR A 107 -4.40 11.19 1.76
C TYR A 107 -3.97 12.39 0.92
N THR A 108 -2.72 12.35 0.47
CA THR A 108 -2.20 13.29 -0.53
C THR A 108 -1.58 12.51 -1.67
N VAL A 109 -1.67 13.08 -2.87
CA VAL A 109 -1.15 12.49 -4.10
C VAL A 109 -0.19 13.48 -4.74
N SER A 110 0.99 13.01 -5.11
CA SER A 110 1.97 13.78 -5.88
C SER A 110 2.64 12.87 -6.88
N LYS A 111 2.46 13.15 -8.18
CA LYS A 111 2.96 12.33 -9.28
C LYS A 111 2.47 10.87 -9.14
N ASN A 112 3.38 9.94 -8.90
CA ASN A 112 3.14 8.52 -8.72
C ASN A 112 3.26 8.07 -7.26
N THR A 113 3.26 9.00 -6.30
CA THR A 113 3.31 8.70 -4.87
C THR A 113 2.01 9.09 -4.19
N ILE A 114 1.48 8.19 -3.38
CA ILE A 114 0.40 8.46 -2.43
C ILE A 114 0.96 8.45 -1.02
N VAL A 115 0.46 9.35 -0.17
CA VAL A 115 0.69 9.32 1.27
C VAL A 115 -0.65 9.12 1.94
N LEU A 116 -0.80 8.04 2.70
CA LEU A 116 -1.98 7.74 3.53
C LEU A 116 -1.65 8.12 4.96
N ILE A 117 -2.49 8.92 5.61
CA ILE A 117 -2.28 9.45 6.96
C ILE A 117 -3.49 9.12 7.81
N ASP A 118 -3.31 8.34 8.87
CA ASP A 118 -4.30 8.07 9.90
C ASP A 118 -3.69 8.21 11.29
N ASN A 119 -4.44 8.74 12.25
CA ASN A 119 -3.97 8.90 13.64
C ASN A 119 -2.60 9.59 13.79
N GLN A 120 -2.27 10.54 12.90
CA GLN A 120 -0.97 11.26 12.81
C GLN A 120 0.24 10.39 12.41
N GLU A 121 0.05 9.10 12.17
CA GLU A 121 1.03 8.23 11.51
C GLU A 121 0.69 8.15 10.01
N GLY A 122 1.69 7.94 9.18
CA GLY A 122 1.47 7.91 7.74
C GLY A 122 2.45 7.01 7.01
N GLY A 123 1.96 6.45 5.91
CA GLY A 123 2.72 5.60 5.00
C GLY A 123 2.73 6.18 3.60
N SER A 124 3.88 6.13 2.94
CA SER A 124 3.97 6.46 1.52
C SER A 124 4.11 5.19 0.68
N SER A 125 3.47 5.20 -0.49
CA SER A 125 3.60 4.12 -1.47
C SER A 125 3.61 4.70 -2.87
N ASN A 126 4.35 4.05 -3.76
CA ASN A 126 4.18 4.33 -5.19
C ASN A 126 2.86 3.74 -5.65
N PHE A 127 2.13 4.46 -6.48
CA PHE A 127 0.88 3.98 -7.02
C PHE A 127 0.77 4.23 -8.52
N THR A 128 -0.02 3.39 -9.18
CA THR A 128 -0.43 3.58 -10.57
C THR A 128 -1.91 3.25 -10.70
N ILE A 129 -2.60 3.96 -11.58
CA ILE A 129 -3.97 3.64 -11.99
C ILE A 129 -3.94 3.39 -13.49
N SER A 130 -4.38 2.21 -13.91
CA SER A 130 -4.52 1.84 -15.31
C SER A 130 -5.87 1.16 -15.51
N GLY A 131 -6.78 1.83 -16.22
CA GLY A 131 -8.17 1.40 -16.35
C GLY A 131 -8.85 1.23 -14.99
N ASN A 132 -9.35 0.03 -14.72
CA ASN A 132 -10.00 -0.33 -13.45
C ASN A 132 -9.04 -0.93 -12.43
N LYS A 133 -7.72 -0.84 -12.63
CA LYS A 133 -6.70 -1.38 -11.72
C LYS A 133 -5.94 -0.26 -11.01
N LEU A 134 -5.88 -0.35 -9.69
CA LEU A 134 -5.04 0.46 -8.81
C LEU A 134 -3.95 -0.44 -8.26
N THR A 135 -2.69 -0.06 -8.45
CA THR A 135 -1.57 -0.84 -7.94
C THR A 135 -0.76 0.01 -6.98
N PHE A 136 -0.50 -0.53 -5.78
CA PHE A 136 0.44 0.03 -4.82
C PHE A 136 1.71 -0.80 -4.79
N THR A 137 2.86 -0.12 -4.72
CA THR A 137 4.17 -0.74 -4.58
C THR A 137 4.92 -0.12 -3.41
N SER A 138 5.44 -0.96 -2.52
CA SER A 138 6.19 -0.53 -1.34
C SER A 138 7.26 -1.55 -0.97
N PRO A 139 8.41 -1.09 -0.44
CA PRO A 139 9.37 -2.01 0.18
C PRO A 139 8.74 -2.65 1.42
N VAL A 140 8.99 -3.94 1.62
CA VAL A 140 8.70 -4.66 2.86
C VAL A 140 9.95 -5.37 3.32
N GLU A 141 10.11 -5.55 4.63
CA GLU A 141 11.29 -6.19 5.22
C GLU A 141 10.87 -7.53 5.84
N ASP A 142 11.65 -8.58 5.59
CA ASP A 142 11.45 -9.88 6.22
C ASP A 142 12.03 -9.92 7.65
N ASP A 143 11.80 -11.02 8.38
CA ASP A 143 12.33 -11.21 9.74
C ASP A 143 13.87 -11.21 9.83
N LYS A 144 14.57 -11.27 8.69
CA LYS A 144 16.04 -11.26 8.60
C LYS A 144 16.60 -9.89 8.17
N GLY A 145 15.74 -8.90 7.92
CA GLY A 145 16.16 -7.58 7.46
C GLY A 145 16.33 -7.47 5.94
N ASN A 146 15.95 -8.48 5.16
CA ASN A 146 16.01 -8.40 3.70
C ASN A 146 14.85 -7.59 3.17
N LYS A 147 15.15 -6.70 2.22
CA LYS A 147 14.14 -5.86 1.56
C LYS A 147 13.57 -6.59 0.35
N HIS A 148 12.25 -6.65 0.31
CA HIS A 148 11.46 -7.18 -0.78
C HIS A 148 10.55 -6.08 -1.34
N THR A 149 10.07 -6.28 -2.56
CA THR A 149 9.05 -5.43 -3.16
C THR A 149 7.69 -6.08 -3.00
N SER A 150 6.81 -5.42 -2.24
CA SER A 150 5.39 -5.76 -2.22
C SER A 150 4.66 -5.00 -3.32
N THR A 151 3.82 -5.70 -4.07
CA THR A 151 2.89 -5.11 -5.03
C THR A 151 1.49 -5.58 -4.73
N MET A 152 0.58 -4.64 -4.47
CA MET A 152 -0.83 -4.91 -4.21
C MET A 152 -1.66 -4.35 -5.36
N THR A 153 -2.51 -5.17 -5.97
CA THR A 153 -3.39 -4.77 -7.06
C THR A 153 -4.84 -4.83 -6.59
N PHE A 154 -5.56 -3.76 -6.83
CA PHE A 154 -6.96 -3.57 -6.50
C PHE A 154 -7.78 -3.31 -7.75
N VAL A 155 -9.03 -3.76 -7.75
CA VAL A 155 -9.98 -3.56 -8.84
C VAL A 155 -11.10 -2.62 -8.41
N LYS A 156 -11.38 -1.62 -9.25
CA LYS A 156 -12.48 -0.68 -9.08
C LYS A 156 -13.82 -1.42 -9.16
N GLN A 157 -14.73 -1.11 -8.24
CA GLN A 157 -16.08 -1.67 -8.18
C GLN A 157 -17.10 -0.81 -8.92
#